data_AF-D1CCA1-F1
#
_entry.id   AF-D1CCA1-F1
#
_cell.length_a   1.000
_cell.length_b   1.000
_cell.length_c   1.000
_cell.angle_alpha   90.00
_cell.angle_beta   90.00
_cell.angle_gamma   90.00
#
_symmetry.space_group_name_H-M   'P 1'
#
loop_
_entity.id
_entity.type
_entity.pdbx_description
1 polymer ?
#
loop_
_entity_poly.entity_id
_entity_poly.type
_entity_poly.pdbx_seq_one_letter_code
_entity_poly.pdbx_strand_id
1 'polypeptide(L)'
;MRIHGLRILAVIATFLAFLLVSSAISSNVNAAANGKISGRLINGTTSRPLSGYSVNLYWTDGQTEQPNKSTKTDANGYFEFNSLPIGDNYNYVVYAKYKNVEYTSQNIQLTDKTPSRKYDLKVYETTFDDSILRVESASLVLLDTDKTTQRAFVLETFMIQNPTNKTFLPTTNGPKGPMGLLRFSLPSGADQLTGLGRLANYQMIQTDRGFGTNLPIYPGPNEVTFTYSIPYSVDQSNYNFQLTLPYPTKEFRLLGKEGGPSISSSQLRAGDPVSLWGSRYNLLVGGPFQNRTTLDITFSGLPVNIWTIRPNNPQIWIATAGLIILMLASTLALISRQSKQVSEQTLYNKLLAELASLDNQLSEGKLDQETYNKERAALKETLINLKKLQSKSSAA
;
A
#
# COMPACT_ATOMS: atom_id res chain seq x y z
N MET A 1 -75.43 -15.13 43.61
CA MET A 1 -76.37 -15.03 42.47
C MET A 1 -75.53 -14.96 41.20
N ARG A 2 -75.92 -15.73 40.17
CA ARG A 2 -75.34 -15.86 38.81
C ARG A 2 -74.83 -14.50 38.25
N ILE A 3 -73.86 -14.42 37.33
CA ILE A 3 -73.95 -14.85 35.92
C ILE A 3 -72.54 -14.97 35.29
N HIS A 4 -72.46 -15.90 34.34
CA HIS A 4 -71.37 -16.28 33.43
C HIS A 4 -70.75 -15.19 32.54
N GLY A 5 -69.54 -15.49 32.07
CA GLY A 5 -69.00 -15.03 30.78
C GLY A 5 -67.48 -15.16 30.72
N LEU A 6 -66.88 -16.36 30.79
CA LEU A 6 -66.63 -17.25 29.64
C LEU A 6 -66.28 -16.53 28.33
N ARG A 7 -65.11 -15.86 28.29
CA ARG A 7 -64.27 -15.79 27.08
C ARG A 7 -62.81 -15.83 27.50
N ILE A 8 -62.01 -16.63 26.79
CA ILE A 8 -60.55 -16.75 26.86
C ILE A 8 -60.03 -17.80 27.87
N LEU A 9 -60.58 -19.03 27.80
CA LEU A 9 -59.72 -20.20 27.63
C LEU A 9 -59.40 -20.26 26.12
N ALA A 10 -58.11 -20.37 25.75
CA ALA A 10 -57.61 -21.05 24.53
C ALA A 10 -56.28 -20.51 23.93
N VAL A 11 -55.40 -19.80 24.65
CA VAL A 11 -54.04 -19.49 24.11
C VAL A 11 -52.87 -19.72 25.08
N ILE A 12 -53.11 -19.85 26.39
CA ILE A 12 -52.01 -19.93 27.38
C ILE A 12 -51.53 -21.38 27.64
N ALA A 13 -52.10 -22.38 26.96
CA ALA A 13 -51.71 -23.79 27.07
C ALA A 13 -51.03 -24.36 25.81
N THR A 14 -50.61 -23.50 24.87
CA THR A 14 -49.85 -23.88 23.66
C THR A 14 -48.58 -23.04 23.52
N PHE A 15 -47.97 -22.66 24.65
CA PHE A 15 -46.63 -22.04 24.67
C PHE A 15 -45.64 -22.81 25.57
N LEU A 16 -46.06 -23.95 26.11
CA LEU A 16 -45.26 -24.82 26.99
C LEU A 16 -44.80 -26.14 26.33
N ALA A 17 -45.01 -26.32 25.03
CA ALA A 17 -44.62 -27.54 24.31
C ALA A 17 -43.74 -27.29 23.06
N PHE A 18 -43.38 -26.03 22.77
CA PHE A 18 -42.46 -25.69 21.67
C PHE A 18 -41.19 -24.95 22.13
N LEU A 19 -40.99 -24.83 23.44
CA LEU A 19 -39.87 -24.10 24.07
C LEU A 19 -38.96 -25.02 24.89
N LEU A 20 -39.00 -26.34 24.63
CA LEU A 20 -38.22 -27.37 25.34
C LEU A 20 -37.57 -28.42 24.42
N VAL A 21 -37.48 -28.17 23.10
CA VAL A 21 -36.67 -28.99 22.19
C VAL A 21 -35.90 -28.08 21.22
N SER A 22 -35.05 -27.24 21.77
CA SER A 22 -33.92 -26.63 21.04
C SER A 22 -32.79 -26.37 22.03
N SER A 23 -32.47 -27.39 22.84
CA SER A 23 -31.07 -27.64 23.11
C SER A 23 -30.48 -28.03 21.77
N ALA A 24 -30.07 -27.03 20.99
CA ALA A 24 -29.11 -27.26 19.94
C ALA A 24 -27.96 -27.98 20.63
N ILE A 25 -27.84 -29.27 20.35
CA ILE A 25 -26.60 -29.98 20.53
C ILE A 25 -25.68 -29.20 19.59
N SER A 26 -25.01 -28.18 20.13
CA SER A 26 -23.73 -27.78 19.62
C SER A 26 -22.89 -29.03 19.78
N SER A 27 -22.95 -29.92 18.79
CA SER A 27 -21.85 -30.81 18.54
C SER A 27 -20.71 -29.84 18.25
N ASN A 28 -19.98 -29.49 19.31
CA ASN A 28 -18.54 -29.38 19.21
C ASN A 28 -18.17 -30.70 18.54
N VAL A 29 -18.08 -30.69 17.21
CA VAL A 29 -17.35 -31.69 16.49
C VAL A 29 -15.95 -31.49 17.06
N ASN A 30 -15.67 -32.23 18.14
CA ASN A 30 -14.33 -32.34 18.66
C ASN A 30 -13.57 -32.92 17.48
N ALA A 31 -12.88 -32.05 16.74
CA ALA A 31 -11.93 -32.45 15.74
C ALA A 31 -11.09 -33.54 16.40
N ALA A 32 -11.00 -34.71 15.76
CA ALA A 32 -10.27 -35.82 16.34
C ALA A 32 -8.84 -35.33 16.64
N ALA A 33 -8.50 -35.21 17.93
CA ALA A 33 -7.19 -34.72 18.35
C ALA A 33 -6.20 -35.88 18.35
N ASN A 34 -6.02 -36.50 17.18
CA ASN A 34 -5.10 -37.60 16.92
C ASN A 34 -4.00 -37.23 15.91
N GLY A 35 -3.94 -35.95 15.51
CA GLY A 35 -2.93 -35.43 14.61
C GLY A 35 -1.53 -35.45 15.24
N LYS A 36 -0.52 -35.70 14.40
CA LYS A 36 0.89 -35.76 14.82
C LYS A 36 1.81 -35.02 13.84
N ILE A 37 2.64 -34.12 14.35
CA ILE A 37 3.77 -33.55 13.61
C ILE A 37 5.06 -33.99 14.30
N SER A 38 6.00 -34.53 13.54
CA SER A 38 7.30 -34.97 14.07
C SER A 38 8.42 -34.64 13.09
N GLY A 39 9.67 -34.67 13.55
CA GLY A 39 10.80 -34.41 12.68
C GLY A 39 12.11 -34.30 13.45
N ARG A 40 13.17 -33.88 12.75
CA ARG A 40 14.45 -33.56 13.36
C ARG A 40 14.81 -32.10 13.16
N LEU A 41 15.39 -31.48 14.18
CA LEU A 41 16.08 -30.20 14.06
C LEU A 41 17.53 -30.45 13.66
N ILE A 42 17.91 -29.97 12.47
CA ILE A 42 19.21 -30.23 11.87
C ILE A 42 19.89 -28.90 11.55
N ASN A 43 21.15 -28.76 11.92
CA ASN A 43 21.98 -27.68 11.42
C ASN A 43 22.37 -28.00 9.96
N GLY A 44 21.73 -27.35 8.99
CA GLY A 44 21.95 -27.57 7.56
C GLY A 44 23.34 -27.12 7.06
N THR A 45 24.09 -26.35 7.84
CA THR A 45 25.49 -26.02 7.52
C THR A 45 26.43 -27.18 7.85
N THR A 46 26.24 -27.82 9.00
CA THR A 46 27.11 -28.89 9.49
C THR A 46 26.55 -30.30 9.25
N SER A 47 25.29 -30.39 8.81
CA SER A 47 24.50 -31.61 8.69
C SER A 47 24.37 -32.42 9.99
N ARG A 48 24.50 -31.76 11.15
CA ARG A 48 24.41 -32.39 12.47
C ARG A 48 23.05 -32.14 13.13
N PRO A 49 22.48 -33.12 13.85
CA PRO A 49 21.30 -32.89 14.67
C PRO A 49 21.60 -31.93 15.81
N LEU A 50 20.58 -31.17 16.23
CA LEU A 50 20.68 -30.25 17.35
C LEU A 50 19.86 -30.76 18.55
N SER A 51 20.56 -31.16 19.61
CA SER A 51 19.97 -31.68 20.85
C SER A 51 19.64 -30.59 21.86
N GLY A 52 18.52 -30.72 22.58
CA GLY A 52 18.10 -29.83 23.66
C GLY A 52 17.57 -28.47 23.23
N TYR A 53 17.34 -28.25 21.94
CA TYR A 53 16.80 -27.00 21.40
C TYR A 53 15.27 -26.97 21.51
N SER A 54 14.74 -25.79 21.81
CA SER A 54 13.28 -25.56 21.80
C SER A 54 12.79 -25.51 20.35
N VAL A 55 11.81 -26.36 20.06
CA VAL A 55 11.02 -26.33 18.83
C VAL A 55 9.60 -26.00 19.22
N ASN A 56 9.01 -25.04 18.52
CA ASN A 56 7.70 -24.50 18.82
C ASN A 56 6.74 -24.77 17.65
N LEU A 57 5.45 -24.80 17.98
CA LEU A 57 4.36 -25.00 17.04
C LEU A 57 3.40 -23.83 17.18
N TYR A 58 3.39 -22.97 16.15
CA TYR A 58 2.32 -22.02 15.93
C TYR A 58 1.21 -22.70 15.14
N TRP A 59 -0.05 -22.43 15.48
CA TRP A 59 -1.17 -23.00 14.76
C TRP A 59 -2.45 -22.19 14.91
N THR A 60 -3.32 -22.31 13.91
CA THR A 60 -4.63 -21.65 13.88
C THR A 60 -5.72 -22.68 13.60
N ASP A 61 -6.95 -22.39 14.02
CA ASP A 61 -8.15 -23.16 13.68
C ASP A 61 -8.86 -22.65 12.41
N GLY A 62 -8.15 -21.83 11.62
CA GLY A 62 -8.65 -21.19 10.41
C GLY A 62 -9.26 -19.81 10.65
N GLN A 63 -9.53 -19.43 11.90
CA GLN A 63 -10.07 -18.11 12.26
C GLN A 63 -9.22 -17.43 13.33
N THR A 64 -8.72 -18.20 14.29
CA THR A 64 -8.04 -17.68 15.48
C THR A 64 -6.71 -18.37 15.72
N GLU A 65 -5.76 -17.59 16.23
CA GLU A 65 -4.50 -18.13 16.71
C GLU A 65 -4.72 -18.91 17.99
N GLN A 66 -4.08 -20.07 18.08
CA GLN A 66 -4.17 -20.94 19.24
C GLN A 66 -2.90 -20.84 20.10
N PRO A 67 -2.96 -21.20 21.39
CA PRO A 67 -1.78 -21.22 22.23
C PRO A 67 -0.66 -22.07 21.62
N ASN A 68 0.53 -21.47 21.48
CA ASN A 68 1.70 -22.14 20.96
C ASN A 68 2.04 -23.37 21.81
N LYS A 69 2.39 -24.47 21.15
CA LYS A 69 2.99 -25.63 21.82
C LYS A 69 4.51 -25.57 21.70
N SER A 70 5.23 -26.12 22.68
CA SER A 70 6.70 -26.18 22.67
C SER A 70 7.18 -27.55 23.12
N THR A 71 8.28 -28.01 22.53
CA THR A 71 8.99 -29.23 22.93
C THR A 71 10.50 -29.01 22.81
N LYS A 72 11.29 -29.92 23.38
CA LYS A 72 12.74 -29.93 23.22
C LYS A 72 13.18 -31.12 22.40
N THR A 73 14.22 -30.93 21.60
CA THR A 73 14.80 -31.99 20.80
C THR A 73 15.61 -32.98 21.64
N ASP A 74 15.56 -34.26 21.28
CA ASP A 74 16.38 -35.31 21.89
C ASP A 74 17.86 -35.29 21.40
N ALA A 75 18.65 -36.27 21.83
CA ALA A 75 20.06 -36.43 21.44
C ALA A 75 20.27 -36.56 19.91
N ASN A 76 19.27 -37.05 19.18
CA ASN A 76 19.27 -37.20 17.73
C ASN A 76 18.58 -36.02 17.02
N GLY A 77 18.25 -34.96 17.74
CA GLY A 77 17.54 -33.79 17.24
C GLY A 77 16.05 -34.01 17.02
N TYR A 78 15.48 -35.15 17.42
CA TYR A 78 14.08 -35.49 17.19
C TYR A 78 13.14 -34.65 18.06
N PHE A 79 12.03 -34.20 17.48
CA PHE A 79 10.94 -33.54 18.17
C PHE A 79 9.59 -34.12 17.70
N GLU A 80 8.58 -34.02 18.56
CA GLU A 80 7.21 -34.36 18.20
C GLU A 80 6.16 -33.52 18.93
N PHE A 81 5.05 -33.32 18.24
CA PHE A 81 3.81 -32.75 18.73
C PHE A 81 2.69 -33.75 18.45
N ASN A 82 2.03 -34.20 19.50
CA ASN A 82 0.93 -35.15 19.44
C ASN A 82 -0.39 -34.45 19.79
N SER A 83 -1.49 -35.17 19.61
CA SER A 83 -2.85 -34.74 19.95
C SER A 83 -3.19 -33.38 19.34
N LEU A 84 -2.89 -33.24 18.05
CA LEU A 84 -3.22 -32.06 17.25
C LEU A 84 -4.60 -32.26 16.61
N PRO A 85 -5.47 -31.25 16.63
CA PRO A 85 -6.70 -31.28 15.83
C PRO A 85 -6.40 -31.51 14.35
N ILE A 86 -7.23 -32.32 13.69
CA ILE A 86 -7.16 -32.51 12.24
C ILE A 86 -8.39 -31.90 11.58
N GLY A 87 -8.21 -31.38 10.37
CA GLY A 87 -9.26 -30.69 9.62
C GLY A 87 -8.67 -29.66 8.66
N ASP A 88 -9.38 -29.37 7.57
CA ASP A 88 -8.89 -28.49 6.50
C ASP A 88 -8.72 -27.03 6.94
N ASN A 89 -9.37 -26.64 8.03
CA ASN A 89 -9.26 -25.33 8.64
C ASN A 89 -8.00 -25.15 9.49
N TYR A 90 -7.37 -26.23 9.96
CA TYR A 90 -6.20 -26.13 10.83
C TYR A 90 -4.91 -25.93 10.02
N ASN A 91 -4.11 -24.95 10.42
CA ASN A 91 -2.82 -24.67 9.82
C ASN A 91 -1.73 -24.67 10.89
N TYR A 92 -0.63 -25.36 10.63
CA TYR A 92 0.47 -25.55 11.56
C TYR A 92 1.78 -25.03 10.97
N VAL A 93 2.58 -24.35 11.77
CA VAL A 93 3.95 -23.94 11.44
C VAL A 93 4.88 -24.34 12.57
N VAL A 94 5.84 -25.19 12.26
CA VAL A 94 6.92 -25.54 13.18
C VAL A 94 8.01 -24.49 13.05
N TYR A 95 8.52 -23.98 14.16
CA TYR A 95 9.63 -23.04 14.14
C TYR A 95 10.63 -23.25 15.28
N ALA A 96 11.87 -22.84 15.03
CA ALA A 96 12.94 -22.84 16.01
C ALA A 96 13.83 -21.62 15.82
N LYS A 97 14.33 -21.07 16.92
CA LYS A 97 15.29 -19.96 16.91
C LYS A 97 16.71 -20.48 17.07
N TYR A 98 17.57 -20.16 16.11
CA TYR A 98 18.98 -20.54 16.12
C TYR A 98 19.86 -19.34 15.78
N LYS A 99 20.82 -19.02 16.66
CA LYS A 99 21.70 -17.83 16.54
C LYS A 99 20.94 -16.53 16.24
N ASN A 100 19.86 -16.31 16.98
CA ASN A 100 18.97 -15.17 16.88
C ASN A 100 18.17 -15.05 15.57
N VAL A 101 18.15 -16.11 14.76
CA VAL A 101 17.36 -16.22 13.53
C VAL A 101 16.25 -17.24 13.73
N GLU A 102 15.03 -16.90 13.35
CA GLU A 102 13.90 -17.82 13.37
C GLU A 102 13.81 -18.60 12.06
N TYR A 103 13.70 -19.92 12.13
CA TYR A 103 13.51 -20.80 10.98
C TYR A 103 12.17 -21.48 11.11
N THR A 104 11.38 -21.44 10.05
CA THR A 104 10.02 -21.97 10.02
C THR A 104 9.89 -23.09 8.99
N SER A 105 8.92 -23.98 9.20
CA SER A 105 8.43 -24.85 8.15
C SER A 105 7.58 -24.06 7.15
N GLN A 106 7.23 -24.70 6.04
CA GLN A 106 6.03 -24.31 5.29
C GLN A 106 4.78 -24.61 6.12
N ASN A 107 3.62 -24.12 5.68
CA ASN A 107 2.34 -24.48 6.29
C ASN A 107 2.13 -26.00 6.20
N ILE A 108 1.85 -26.60 7.34
CA ILE A 108 1.54 -28.02 7.48
C ILE A 108 0.05 -28.14 7.77
N GLN A 109 -0.65 -28.95 6.97
CA GLN A 109 -2.04 -29.33 7.21
C GLN A 109 -2.11 -30.81 7.61
N LEU A 110 -2.95 -31.08 8.61
CA LEU A 110 -3.30 -32.42 9.08
C LEU A 110 -4.79 -32.65 8.80
N THR A 111 -5.09 -33.73 8.09
CA THR A 111 -6.45 -34.07 7.67
C THR A 111 -6.73 -35.54 7.99
N ASP A 112 -7.98 -36.00 7.88
CA ASP A 112 -8.30 -37.42 8.06
C ASP A 112 -7.51 -38.34 7.12
N LYS A 113 -7.22 -37.86 5.91
CA LYS A 113 -6.39 -38.58 4.93
C LYS A 113 -4.92 -38.57 5.31
N THR A 114 -4.47 -37.54 6.02
CA THR A 114 -3.08 -37.35 6.40
C THR A 114 -2.95 -36.82 7.82
N PRO A 115 -3.24 -37.65 8.84
CA PRO A 115 -3.26 -37.22 10.24
C PRO A 115 -1.85 -37.09 10.81
N SER A 116 -0.83 -37.59 10.12
CA SER A 116 0.57 -37.45 10.53
C SER A 116 1.44 -36.85 9.45
N ARG A 117 2.33 -35.95 9.86
CA ARG A 117 3.32 -35.29 9.01
C ARG A 117 4.71 -35.39 9.65
N LYS A 118 5.69 -35.74 8.82
CA LYS A 118 7.10 -35.64 9.18
C LYS A 118 7.72 -34.43 8.48
N TYR A 119 8.38 -33.56 9.23
CA TYR A 119 9.07 -32.38 8.69
C TYR A 119 10.38 -32.13 9.43
N ASP A 120 11.51 -32.34 8.76
CA ASP A 120 12.82 -32.02 9.32
C ASP A 120 13.11 -30.52 9.15
N LEU A 121 13.22 -29.80 10.26
CA LEU A 121 13.50 -28.37 10.28
C LEU A 121 15.00 -28.12 10.19
N LYS A 122 15.43 -27.37 9.17
CA LYS A 122 16.83 -26.97 8.99
C LYS A 122 17.07 -25.56 9.52
N VAL A 123 18.10 -25.42 10.34
CA VAL A 123 18.66 -24.13 10.77
C VAL A 123 20.09 -24.00 10.26
N TYR A 124 20.63 -22.79 10.17
CA TYR A 124 21.94 -22.59 9.58
C TYR A 124 22.83 -21.69 10.43
N GLU A 125 24.14 -21.92 10.34
CA GLU A 125 25.13 -20.96 10.79
C GLU A 125 24.91 -19.61 10.11
N THR A 126 25.33 -18.52 10.76
CA THR A 126 25.17 -17.18 10.24
C THR A 126 26.46 -16.61 9.66
N THR A 127 26.33 -15.65 8.76
CA THR A 127 27.44 -14.83 8.23
C THR A 127 27.00 -13.38 8.15
N PHE A 128 27.96 -12.47 8.32
CA PHE A 128 27.77 -11.02 8.12
C PHE A 128 28.25 -10.55 6.74
N ASP A 129 28.68 -11.49 5.89
CA ASP A 129 29.13 -11.17 4.55
C ASP A 129 27.98 -11.18 3.55
N ASP A 130 27.56 -9.99 3.12
CA ASP A 130 26.56 -9.76 2.09
C ASP A 130 27.08 -9.99 0.66
N SER A 131 28.41 -10.15 0.47
CA SER A 131 29.00 -10.41 -0.85
C SER A 131 28.56 -11.75 -1.46
N ILE A 132 28.03 -12.65 -0.63
CA ILE A 132 27.48 -13.94 -1.04
C ILE A 132 26.17 -13.80 -1.83
N LEU A 133 25.48 -12.67 -1.70
CA LEU A 133 24.15 -12.46 -2.24
C LEU A 133 24.20 -12.08 -3.72
N ARG A 134 23.24 -12.60 -4.48
CA ARG A 134 22.99 -12.23 -5.87
C ARG A 134 21.50 -12.09 -6.09
N VAL A 135 21.09 -11.23 -7.02
CA VAL A 135 19.70 -11.04 -7.39
C VAL A 135 19.46 -11.76 -8.72
N GLU A 136 18.59 -12.77 -8.72
CA GLU A 136 18.22 -13.49 -9.94
C GLU A 136 17.28 -12.65 -10.82
N SER A 137 16.37 -11.90 -10.20
CA SER A 137 15.53 -10.92 -10.88
C SER A 137 15.12 -9.79 -9.93
N ALA A 138 15.21 -8.54 -10.39
CA ALA A 138 14.61 -7.38 -9.75
C ALA A 138 13.55 -6.78 -10.68
N SER A 139 12.38 -6.45 -10.14
CA SER A 139 11.31 -5.80 -10.90
C SER A 139 10.92 -4.49 -10.22
N LEU A 140 10.88 -3.41 -10.99
CA LEU A 140 10.30 -2.12 -10.60
C LEU A 140 9.03 -1.90 -11.43
N VAL A 141 7.90 -1.76 -10.75
CA VAL A 141 6.59 -1.53 -11.37
C VAL A 141 6.10 -0.15 -10.98
N LEU A 142 5.88 0.73 -11.96
CA LEU A 142 5.06 1.92 -11.76
C LEU A 142 3.60 1.47 -11.69
N LEU A 143 3.06 1.39 -10.48
CA LEU A 143 1.72 0.88 -10.22
C LEU A 143 0.65 1.86 -10.69
N ASP A 144 0.78 3.11 -10.26
CA ASP A 144 -0.19 4.16 -10.51
C ASP A 144 0.43 5.55 -10.32
N THR A 145 -0.29 6.57 -10.76
CA THR A 145 0.05 7.98 -10.55
C THR A 145 -1.18 8.77 -10.16
N ASP A 146 -1.10 9.51 -9.06
CA ASP A 146 -2.18 10.40 -8.62
C ASP A 146 -1.87 11.83 -9.04
N LYS A 147 -2.74 12.39 -9.88
CA LYS A 147 -2.66 13.78 -10.36
C LYS A 147 -2.92 14.82 -9.28
N THR A 148 -3.74 14.48 -8.28
CA THR A 148 -4.17 15.38 -7.20
C THR A 148 -3.07 15.55 -6.19
N THR A 149 -2.48 14.45 -5.75
CA THR A 149 -1.36 14.46 -4.78
C THR A 149 0.00 14.56 -5.45
N GLN A 150 0.07 14.43 -6.78
CA GLN A 150 1.29 14.46 -7.59
C GLN A 150 2.32 13.41 -7.15
N ARG A 151 1.83 12.18 -6.98
CA ARG A 151 2.65 11.05 -6.52
C ARG A 151 2.63 9.90 -7.50
N ALA A 152 3.79 9.32 -7.74
CA ALA A 152 3.94 8.07 -8.46
C ALA A 152 4.15 6.92 -7.46
N PHE A 153 3.31 5.89 -7.52
CA PHE A 153 3.39 4.73 -6.64
C PHE A 153 4.18 3.62 -7.31
N VAL A 154 5.21 3.13 -6.62
CA VAL A 154 6.13 2.13 -7.14
C VAL A 154 6.10 0.88 -6.27
N LEU A 155 6.12 -0.28 -6.91
CA LEU A 155 6.36 -1.58 -6.29
C LEU A 155 7.70 -2.11 -6.78
N GLU A 156 8.56 -2.53 -5.86
CA GLU A 156 9.77 -3.27 -6.17
C GLU A 156 9.76 -4.66 -5.55
N THR A 157 10.21 -5.64 -6.34
CA THR A 157 10.37 -7.03 -5.92
C THR A 157 11.76 -7.53 -6.32
N PHE A 158 12.50 -8.08 -5.35
CA PHE A 158 13.82 -8.68 -5.53
C PHE A 158 13.77 -10.17 -5.20
N MET A 159 14.13 -11.00 -6.18
CA MET A 159 14.40 -12.43 -5.98
C MET A 159 15.89 -12.62 -5.68
N ILE A 160 16.22 -12.58 -4.39
CA ILE A 160 17.58 -12.71 -3.87
C ILE A 160 17.92 -14.18 -3.68
N GLN A 161 19.04 -14.60 -4.25
CA GLN A 161 19.62 -15.92 -4.03
C GLN A 161 20.79 -15.82 -3.05
N ASN A 162 20.74 -16.64 -2.00
CA ASN A 162 21.90 -16.97 -1.19
C ASN A 162 22.37 -18.38 -1.59
N PRO A 163 23.50 -18.52 -2.29
CA PRO A 163 23.98 -19.81 -2.78
C PRO A 163 24.73 -20.63 -1.72
N THR A 164 24.95 -20.08 -0.54
CA THR A 164 25.72 -20.73 0.52
C THR A 164 24.81 -21.52 1.45
N ASN A 165 25.40 -22.30 2.36
CA ASN A 165 24.70 -22.98 3.45
C ASN A 165 24.71 -22.17 4.76
N LYS A 166 24.87 -20.84 4.70
CA LYS A 166 24.81 -19.94 5.86
C LYS A 166 23.77 -18.87 5.65
N THR A 167 23.06 -18.47 6.70
CA THR A 167 22.13 -17.34 6.65
C THR A 167 22.91 -16.03 6.73
N PHE A 168 22.68 -15.12 5.78
CA PHE A 168 23.13 -13.74 5.94
C PHE A 168 22.29 -13.08 7.03
N LEU A 169 22.94 -12.60 8.08
CA LEU A 169 22.30 -11.94 9.22
C LEU A 169 22.64 -10.45 9.23
N PRO A 170 21.81 -9.59 8.64
CA PRO A 170 22.09 -8.18 8.62
C PRO A 170 21.96 -7.55 10.00
N THR A 171 22.94 -6.72 10.38
CA THR A 171 22.98 -6.07 11.70
C THR A 171 23.87 -4.83 11.68
N THR A 172 23.50 -3.83 12.48
CA THR A 172 24.31 -2.62 12.72
C THR A 172 25.47 -2.85 13.68
N ASN A 173 25.45 -3.94 14.46
CA ASN A 173 26.44 -4.23 15.50
C ASN A 173 27.54 -5.19 15.00
N GLY A 174 27.55 -5.49 13.70
CA GLY A 174 28.52 -6.38 13.07
C GLY A 174 29.78 -5.66 12.60
N PRO A 175 30.71 -6.38 11.96
CA PRO A 175 31.99 -5.83 11.48
C PRO A 175 31.86 -4.65 10.49
N LYS A 176 30.73 -4.58 9.78
CA LYS A 176 30.42 -3.51 8.80
C LYS A 176 29.60 -2.35 9.40
N GLY A 177 29.34 -2.35 10.71
CA GLY A 177 28.51 -1.33 11.35
C GLY A 177 27.13 -1.19 10.66
N PRO A 178 26.60 0.03 10.45
CA PRO A 178 25.38 0.27 9.69
C PRO A 178 25.37 -0.27 8.26
N MET A 179 26.55 -0.41 7.64
CA MET A 179 26.67 -1.00 6.29
C MET A 179 26.51 -2.53 6.28
N GLY A 180 26.35 -3.15 7.45
CA GLY A 180 26.02 -4.57 7.60
C GLY A 180 24.53 -4.90 7.43
N LEU A 181 23.67 -3.92 7.16
CA LEU A 181 22.26 -4.15 6.85
C LEU A 181 22.04 -4.63 5.40
N LEU A 182 20.94 -5.33 5.15
CA LEU A 182 20.45 -5.60 3.80
C LEU A 182 19.93 -4.29 3.23
N ARG A 183 20.51 -3.83 2.13
CA ARG A 183 20.25 -2.49 1.58
C ARG A 183 19.57 -2.55 0.22
N PHE A 184 18.73 -1.55 -0.03
CA PHE A 184 18.08 -1.28 -1.31
C PHE A 184 18.15 0.23 -1.59
N SER A 185 18.23 0.60 -2.87
CA SER A 185 18.18 2.01 -3.26
C SER A 185 16.75 2.49 -3.41
N LEU A 186 16.55 3.78 -3.18
CA LEU A 186 15.31 4.49 -3.46
C LEU A 186 15.64 5.78 -4.22
N PRO A 187 14.77 6.24 -5.12
CA PRO A 187 14.89 7.55 -5.74
C PRO A 187 14.91 8.67 -4.68
N SER A 188 15.58 9.77 -4.99
CA SER A 188 15.60 10.93 -4.08
C SER A 188 14.19 11.49 -3.88
N GLY A 189 13.85 11.77 -2.63
CA GLY A 189 12.51 12.26 -2.25
C GLY A 189 11.44 11.17 -2.12
N ALA A 190 11.78 9.89 -2.35
CA ALA A 190 10.86 8.79 -2.09
C ALA A 190 10.42 8.78 -0.61
N ASP A 191 9.14 8.54 -0.37
CA ASP A 191 8.56 8.41 0.96
C ASP A 191 7.49 7.29 0.97
N GLN A 192 6.73 7.15 2.06
CA GLN A 192 5.69 6.12 2.22
C GLN A 192 6.21 4.69 2.00
N LEU A 193 7.47 4.43 2.36
CA LEU A 193 8.09 3.11 2.27
C LEU A 193 7.30 2.10 3.12
N THR A 194 6.79 1.06 2.46
CA THR A 194 6.03 -0.02 3.09
C THR A 194 6.58 -1.36 2.65
N GLY A 195 6.99 -2.19 3.61
CA GLY A 195 7.44 -3.54 3.37
C GLY A 195 6.25 -4.48 3.20
N LEU A 196 6.33 -5.41 2.26
CA LEU A 196 5.30 -6.43 2.04
C LEU A 196 5.85 -7.83 2.36
N GLY A 197 4.94 -8.79 2.57
CA GLY A 197 5.28 -10.17 2.88
C GLY A 197 6.17 -10.26 4.12
N ARG A 198 7.32 -10.94 3.99
CA ARG A 198 8.27 -11.08 5.11
C ARG A 198 8.81 -9.73 5.59
N LEU A 199 9.09 -8.79 4.68
CA LEU A 199 9.71 -7.50 5.02
C LEU A 199 8.82 -6.65 5.93
N ALA A 200 7.50 -6.80 5.87
CA ALA A 200 6.54 -6.08 6.72
C ALA A 200 6.81 -6.26 8.23
N ASN A 201 7.44 -7.37 8.62
CA ASN A 201 7.73 -7.71 10.02
C ASN A 201 9.14 -7.30 10.47
N TYR A 202 9.89 -6.58 9.63
CA TYR A 202 11.27 -6.19 9.92
C TYR A 202 11.44 -4.68 9.93
N GLN A 203 12.40 -4.22 10.72
CA GLN A 203 12.70 -2.80 10.78
C GLN A 203 13.30 -2.35 9.45
N MET A 204 12.82 -1.24 8.94
CA MET A 204 13.37 -0.54 7.79
C MET A 204 13.87 0.82 8.24
N ILE A 205 15.13 1.11 7.95
CA ILE A 205 15.78 2.39 8.26
C ILE A 205 16.01 3.10 6.94
N GLN A 206 15.13 4.06 6.63
CA GLN A 206 15.21 4.84 5.40
C GLN A 206 16.25 5.97 5.51
N THR A 207 16.91 6.25 4.40
CA THR A 207 17.90 7.31 4.17
C THR A 207 17.52 8.10 2.91
N ASP A 208 18.29 9.12 2.57
CA ASP A 208 18.12 9.93 1.35
C ASP A 208 18.30 9.15 0.03
N ARG A 209 18.96 7.98 0.08
CA ARG A 209 19.37 7.19 -1.11
C ARG A 209 18.80 5.78 -1.16
N GLY A 210 17.97 5.40 -0.19
CA GLY A 210 17.55 4.02 -0.01
C GLY A 210 17.15 3.68 1.41
N PHE A 211 17.13 2.40 1.72
CA PHE A 211 16.90 1.92 3.09
C PHE A 211 17.72 0.69 3.41
N GLY A 212 17.95 0.46 4.70
CA GLY A 212 18.53 -0.76 5.26
C GLY A 212 17.52 -1.52 6.11
N THR A 213 17.57 -2.84 6.10
CA THR A 213 16.74 -3.70 6.95
C THR A 213 17.55 -4.84 7.59
N ASN A 214 17.08 -5.30 8.74
CA ASN A 214 17.62 -6.46 9.47
C ASN A 214 17.00 -7.80 9.04
N LEU A 215 16.30 -7.85 7.90
CA LEU A 215 15.72 -9.06 7.32
C LEU A 215 16.80 -10.11 6.97
N PRO A 216 16.81 -11.29 7.63
CA PRO A 216 17.74 -12.36 7.31
C PRO A 216 17.48 -12.97 5.93
N ILE A 217 18.55 -13.27 5.20
CA ILE A 217 18.49 -13.96 3.91
C ILE A 217 18.97 -15.40 4.09
N TYR A 218 18.01 -16.33 4.11
CA TYR A 218 18.26 -17.76 4.29
C TYR A 218 18.98 -18.37 3.09
N PRO A 219 19.69 -19.50 3.25
CA PRO A 219 20.12 -20.31 2.12
C PRO A 219 18.98 -20.59 1.14
N GLY A 220 19.25 -20.43 -0.16
CA GLY A 220 18.26 -20.58 -1.21
C GLY A 220 17.64 -19.25 -1.69
N PRO A 221 16.48 -19.33 -2.37
CA PRO A 221 15.78 -18.16 -2.88
C PRO A 221 15.02 -17.43 -1.75
N ASN A 222 15.04 -16.11 -1.80
CA ASN A 222 14.34 -15.21 -0.90
C ASN A 222 13.68 -14.10 -1.72
N GLU A 223 12.42 -13.83 -1.44
CA GLU A 223 11.72 -12.69 -2.02
C GLU A 223 11.74 -11.51 -1.04
N VAL A 224 12.03 -10.31 -1.54
CA VAL A 224 11.89 -9.06 -0.80
C VAL A 224 11.07 -8.10 -1.64
N THR A 225 9.93 -7.68 -1.10
CA THR A 225 8.96 -6.85 -1.81
C THR A 225 8.59 -5.63 -0.96
N PHE A 226 8.57 -4.46 -1.57
CA PHE A 226 8.21 -3.21 -0.91
C PHE A 226 7.58 -2.22 -1.90
N THR A 227 6.79 -1.30 -1.37
CA THR A 227 6.26 -0.15 -2.11
C THR A 227 6.78 1.14 -1.55
N TYR A 228 6.83 2.18 -2.37
CA TYR A 228 7.09 3.54 -1.95
C TYR A 228 6.39 4.48 -2.92
N SER A 229 6.32 5.77 -2.58
CA SER A 229 5.84 6.78 -3.49
C SER A 229 6.87 7.87 -3.73
N ILE A 230 6.86 8.40 -4.94
CA ILE A 230 7.76 9.46 -5.40
C ILE A 230 6.91 10.71 -5.63
N PRO A 231 7.17 11.82 -4.93
CA PRO A 231 6.55 13.09 -5.25
C PRO A 231 7.19 13.65 -6.54
N TYR A 232 6.35 14.17 -7.45
CA TYR A 232 6.81 14.90 -8.64
C TYR A 232 6.14 16.29 -8.69
N SER A 233 6.81 17.25 -9.32
CA SER A 233 6.31 18.63 -9.41
C SER A 233 5.40 18.85 -10.62
N VAL A 234 4.54 19.89 -10.59
CA VAL A 234 3.61 20.24 -11.69
C VAL A 234 4.33 20.57 -12.99
N ASP A 235 5.57 21.04 -12.93
CA ASP A 235 6.44 21.32 -14.06
C ASP A 235 7.22 20.09 -14.55
N GLN A 236 7.22 18.99 -13.78
CA GLN A 236 7.94 17.75 -14.08
C GLN A 236 7.03 16.71 -14.75
N SER A 237 6.70 16.95 -16.02
CA SER A 237 6.07 15.91 -16.86
C SER A 237 7.00 14.71 -17.10
N ASN A 238 8.32 14.93 -16.99
CA ASN A 238 9.36 13.91 -17.05
C ASN A 238 10.08 13.88 -15.71
N TYR A 239 10.09 12.72 -15.05
CA TYR A 239 10.84 12.46 -13.83
C TYR A 239 11.99 11.49 -14.13
N ASN A 240 13.22 11.99 -13.99
CA ASN A 240 14.44 11.23 -14.19
C ASN A 240 15.05 10.89 -12.84
N PHE A 241 15.39 9.63 -12.62
CA PHE A 241 16.05 9.20 -11.41
C PHE A 241 17.05 8.08 -11.66
N GLN A 242 17.96 7.94 -10.71
CA GLN A 242 18.96 6.90 -10.69
C GLN A 242 18.62 5.86 -9.64
N LEU A 243 18.60 4.59 -10.05
CA LEU A 243 18.43 3.46 -9.16
C LEU A 243 19.73 2.65 -9.11
N THR A 244 20.34 2.54 -7.95
CA THR A 244 21.58 1.75 -7.79
C THR A 244 21.25 0.33 -7.34
N LEU A 245 21.71 -0.67 -8.08
CA LEU A 245 21.54 -2.08 -7.73
C LEU A 245 22.64 -2.50 -6.73
N PRO A 246 22.33 -2.77 -5.45
CA PRO A 246 23.37 -2.98 -4.43
C PRO A 246 24.12 -4.30 -4.60
N TYR A 247 23.50 -5.29 -5.25
CA TYR A 247 24.05 -6.64 -5.49
C TYR A 247 24.14 -6.93 -6.99
N PRO A 248 24.98 -7.89 -7.41
CA PRO A 248 24.97 -8.38 -8.79
C PRO A 248 23.56 -8.84 -9.15
N THR A 249 23.03 -8.34 -10.26
CA THR A 249 21.65 -8.57 -10.69
C THR A 249 21.65 -9.19 -12.07
N LYS A 250 21.16 -10.43 -12.18
CA LYS A 250 21.12 -11.17 -13.45
C LYS A 250 20.15 -10.54 -14.44
N GLU A 251 19.00 -10.10 -13.96
CA GLU A 251 17.97 -9.47 -14.79
C GLU A 251 17.25 -8.36 -14.00
N PHE A 252 17.09 -7.20 -14.62
CA PHE A 252 16.24 -6.12 -14.12
C PHE A 252 15.07 -5.91 -15.07
N ARG A 253 13.87 -5.74 -14.52
CA ARG A 253 12.63 -5.50 -15.25
C ARG A 253 12.01 -4.17 -14.81
N LEU A 254 11.70 -3.32 -15.76
CA LEU A 254 10.96 -2.09 -15.55
C LEU A 254 9.60 -2.21 -16.21
N LEU A 255 8.53 -1.99 -15.45
CA LEU A 255 7.16 -2.16 -15.89
C LEU A 255 6.35 -0.89 -15.70
N GLY A 256 5.56 -0.55 -16.72
CA GLY A 256 4.63 0.58 -16.70
C GLY A 256 3.32 0.17 -17.38
N LYS A 257 2.19 0.55 -16.79
CA LYS A 257 0.86 0.18 -17.29
C LYS A 257 0.63 0.75 -18.70
N GLU A 258 0.10 -0.05 -19.61
CA GLU A 258 -0.27 0.39 -20.95
C GLU A 258 -1.32 1.52 -20.87
N GLY A 259 -1.11 2.61 -21.61
CA GLY A 259 -1.94 3.82 -21.53
C GLY A 259 -1.66 4.75 -20.34
N GLY A 260 -0.73 4.37 -19.45
CA GLY A 260 -0.22 5.24 -18.38
C GLY A 260 1.02 6.05 -18.80
N PRO A 261 1.76 6.63 -17.83
CA PRO A 261 3.05 7.27 -18.09
C PRO A 261 4.01 6.33 -18.81
N SER A 262 4.78 6.88 -19.73
CA SER A 262 5.80 6.13 -20.47
C SER A 262 7.02 5.87 -19.60
N ILE A 263 7.59 4.68 -19.70
CA ILE A 263 8.83 4.29 -19.02
C ILE A 263 9.96 4.21 -20.05
N SER A 264 11.16 4.66 -19.69
CA SER A 264 12.34 4.51 -20.54
C SER A 264 13.63 4.40 -19.73
N SER A 265 14.64 3.78 -20.34
CA SER A 265 16.01 3.71 -19.83
C SER A 265 16.94 3.41 -21.01
N SER A 266 18.10 4.07 -21.06
CA SER A 266 19.12 3.80 -22.08
C SER A 266 19.81 2.43 -21.91
N GLN A 267 19.66 1.82 -20.72
CA GLN A 267 20.30 0.56 -20.34
C GLN A 267 19.37 -0.64 -20.44
N LEU A 268 18.08 -0.43 -20.74
CA LEU A 268 17.07 -1.47 -20.87
C LEU A 268 16.53 -1.51 -22.30
N ARG A 269 16.19 -2.72 -22.77
CA ARG A 269 15.56 -2.93 -24.08
C ARG A 269 14.10 -3.31 -23.91
N ALA A 270 13.28 -2.99 -24.91
CA ALA A 270 11.90 -3.43 -24.93
C ALA A 270 11.82 -4.98 -24.92
N GLY A 271 10.95 -5.50 -24.07
CA GLY A 271 10.51 -6.89 -24.05
C GLY A 271 9.04 -7.00 -24.42
N ASP A 272 8.54 -8.23 -24.45
CA ASP A 272 7.12 -8.47 -24.73
C ASP A 272 6.26 -7.96 -23.56
N PRO A 273 5.16 -7.23 -23.82
CA PRO A 273 4.24 -6.80 -22.78
C PRO A 273 3.70 -7.97 -21.96
N VAL A 274 3.49 -7.74 -20.67
CA VAL A 274 3.01 -8.77 -19.72
C VAL A 274 1.67 -8.38 -19.12
N SER A 275 0.84 -9.37 -18.80
CA SER A 275 -0.42 -9.16 -18.09
C SER A 275 -0.23 -9.39 -16.59
N LEU A 276 -0.50 -8.36 -15.78
CA LEU A 276 -0.46 -8.42 -14.32
C LEU A 276 -1.79 -7.88 -13.77
N TRP A 277 -2.41 -8.62 -12.85
CA TRP A 277 -3.67 -8.23 -12.19
C TRP A 277 -4.78 -7.77 -13.17
N GLY A 278 -4.89 -8.46 -14.32
CA GLY A 278 -5.88 -8.13 -15.36
C GLY A 278 -5.56 -6.87 -16.19
N SER A 279 -4.43 -6.20 -15.96
CA SER A 279 -3.94 -5.07 -16.75
C SER A 279 -2.71 -5.45 -17.57
N ARG A 280 -2.53 -4.82 -18.73
CA ARG A 280 -1.34 -4.98 -19.57
C ARG A 280 -0.26 -3.97 -19.16
N TYR A 281 0.99 -4.43 -19.13
CA TYR A 281 2.17 -3.63 -18.78
C TYR A 281 3.20 -3.71 -19.90
N ASN A 282 3.70 -2.55 -20.31
CA ASN A 282 4.91 -2.44 -21.11
C ASN A 282 6.10 -2.90 -20.27
N LEU A 283 7.00 -3.67 -20.87
CA LEU A 283 8.14 -4.27 -20.21
C LEU A 283 9.44 -3.79 -20.85
N LEU A 284 10.35 -3.25 -20.04
CA LEU A 284 11.75 -3.08 -20.40
C LEU A 284 12.61 -4.03 -19.57
N VAL A 285 13.59 -4.67 -20.18
CA VAL A 285 14.47 -5.67 -19.54
C VAL A 285 15.93 -5.35 -19.82
N GLY A 286 16.80 -5.61 -18.85
CA GLY A 286 18.25 -5.50 -19.02
C GLY A 286 19.02 -6.39 -18.05
N GLY A 287 20.33 -6.42 -18.23
CA GLY A 287 21.25 -7.24 -17.45
C GLY A 287 22.08 -8.20 -18.32
N PRO A 288 23.04 -8.92 -17.72
CA PRO A 288 23.38 -8.88 -16.30
C PRO A 288 24.09 -7.58 -15.89
N PHE A 289 23.87 -7.15 -14.65
CA PHE A 289 24.48 -5.97 -14.05
C PHE A 289 25.42 -6.36 -12.91
N GLN A 290 26.56 -5.68 -12.85
CA GLN A 290 27.52 -5.83 -11.75
C GLN A 290 26.98 -5.18 -10.47
N ASN A 291 27.59 -5.50 -9.34
CA ASN A 291 27.25 -4.84 -8.08
C ASN A 291 27.42 -3.31 -8.20
N ARG A 292 26.54 -2.57 -7.54
CA ARG A 292 26.53 -1.09 -7.53
C ARG A 292 26.35 -0.46 -8.92
N THR A 293 25.85 -1.19 -9.91
CA THR A 293 25.45 -0.59 -11.19
C THR A 293 24.30 0.40 -10.94
N THR A 294 24.41 1.60 -11.51
CA THR A 294 23.34 2.60 -11.49
C THR A 294 22.56 2.55 -12.80
N LEU A 295 21.24 2.49 -12.70
CA LEU A 295 20.32 2.54 -13.82
C LEU A 295 19.70 3.94 -13.92
N ASP A 296 19.77 4.56 -15.08
CA ASP A 296 19.06 5.80 -15.40
C ASP A 296 17.64 5.44 -15.89
N ILE A 297 16.63 5.87 -15.15
CA ILE A 297 15.21 5.59 -15.43
C ILE A 297 14.46 6.90 -15.58
N THR A 298 13.59 6.96 -16.59
CA THR A 298 12.73 8.10 -16.85
C THR A 298 11.26 7.67 -16.89
N PHE A 299 10.43 8.36 -16.11
CA PHE A 299 8.99 8.34 -16.23
C PHE A 299 8.52 9.60 -16.96
N SER A 300 7.85 9.44 -18.09
CA SER A 300 7.42 10.53 -18.97
C SER A 300 5.89 10.59 -19.07
N GLY A 301 5.35 11.80 -19.20
CA GLY A 301 3.90 12.01 -19.27
C GLY A 301 3.21 11.78 -17.92
N LEU A 302 3.90 12.09 -16.80
CA LEU A 302 3.28 12.08 -15.48
C LEU A 302 2.11 13.07 -15.42
N PRO A 303 0.98 12.72 -14.80
CA PRO A 303 -0.20 13.55 -14.83
C PRO A 303 -0.03 14.79 -13.94
N VAL A 304 0.12 15.96 -14.57
CA VAL A 304 0.27 17.24 -13.85
C VAL A 304 -1.07 17.95 -13.70
N ASN A 305 -1.34 18.56 -12.54
CA ASN A 305 -2.51 19.41 -12.36
C ASN A 305 -2.27 20.79 -13.00
N ILE A 306 -2.77 20.96 -14.23
CA ILE A 306 -2.54 22.17 -15.04
C ILE A 306 -3.31 23.40 -14.51
N TRP A 307 -4.20 23.25 -13.51
CA TRP A 307 -4.99 24.38 -12.99
C TRP A 307 -4.26 25.28 -11.97
N THR A 308 -3.07 24.90 -11.52
CA THR A 308 -2.27 25.70 -10.57
C THR A 308 -1.14 26.52 -11.22
N ILE A 309 -0.87 26.37 -12.52
CA ILE A 309 0.11 27.20 -13.24
C ILE A 309 -0.64 28.32 -13.97
N ARG A 310 -1.08 29.34 -13.23
CA ARG A 310 -1.08 30.70 -13.79
C ARG A 310 0.26 31.31 -13.42
N PRO A 311 1.21 31.50 -14.35
CA PRO A 311 2.39 32.29 -14.05
C PRO A 311 1.92 33.70 -13.74
N ASN A 312 2.26 34.19 -12.54
CA ASN A 312 2.04 35.57 -12.11
C ASN A 312 3.05 36.47 -12.85
N ASN A 313 2.94 36.55 -14.18
CA ASN A 313 3.73 37.42 -15.03
C ASN A 313 2.81 38.47 -15.68
N PRO A 314 2.77 39.71 -15.16
CA PRO A 314 1.81 40.74 -15.59
C PRO A 314 2.09 41.36 -16.98
N GLN A 315 3.03 40.85 -17.78
CA GLN A 315 3.43 41.50 -19.04
C GLN A 315 2.84 40.93 -20.34
N ILE A 316 1.97 39.91 -20.31
CA ILE A 316 1.29 39.38 -21.52
C ILE A 316 -0.22 39.77 -21.56
N TRP A 317 -0.53 41.03 -21.23
CA TRP A 317 -1.89 41.59 -21.44
C TRP A 317 -1.98 42.65 -22.55
N ILE A 318 -0.86 43.05 -23.16
CA ILE A 318 -0.88 44.13 -24.16
C ILE A 318 -1.16 43.63 -25.59
N ALA A 319 -1.03 42.33 -25.89
CA ALA A 319 -1.26 41.82 -27.25
C ALA A 319 -2.62 41.12 -27.46
N THR A 320 -3.35 40.76 -26.40
CA THR A 320 -4.64 40.05 -26.50
C THR A 320 -5.86 40.94 -26.34
N ALA A 321 -5.71 42.16 -25.80
CA ALA A 321 -6.79 43.16 -25.76
C ALA A 321 -7.15 43.71 -27.16
N GLY A 322 -6.20 43.74 -28.10
CA GLY A 322 -6.43 44.26 -29.46
C GLY A 322 -7.23 43.32 -30.37
N LEU A 323 -7.05 42.01 -30.23
CA LEU A 323 -7.74 41.01 -31.07
C LEU A 323 -9.14 40.65 -30.56
N ILE A 324 -9.38 40.76 -29.25
CA ILE A 324 -10.71 40.51 -28.65
C ILE A 324 -11.68 41.67 -28.96
N ILE A 325 -11.20 42.92 -29.06
CA ILE A 325 -12.03 44.08 -29.42
C ILE A 325 -12.47 44.03 -30.90
N LEU A 326 -11.63 43.52 -31.82
CA LEU A 326 -12.01 43.32 -33.22
C LEU A 326 -12.95 42.13 -33.43
N MET A 327 -12.82 41.06 -32.62
CA MET A 327 -13.74 39.91 -32.67
C MET A 327 -15.12 40.23 -32.03
N LEU A 328 -15.16 41.07 -30.99
CA LEU A 328 -16.40 41.55 -30.36
C LEU A 328 -17.22 42.48 -31.27
N ALA A 329 -16.57 43.28 -32.12
CA ALA A 329 -17.28 44.14 -33.07
C ALA A 329 -18.01 43.35 -34.19
N SER A 330 -17.46 42.21 -34.61
CA SER A 330 -18.06 41.34 -35.64
C SER A 330 -19.18 40.43 -35.14
N THR A 331 -19.18 40.09 -33.85
CA THR A 331 -20.18 39.21 -33.22
C THR A 331 -21.38 39.96 -32.63
N LEU A 332 -21.22 41.24 -32.23
CA LEU A 332 -22.33 42.10 -31.80
C LEU A 332 -23.28 42.49 -32.94
N ALA A 333 -22.88 42.35 -34.21
CA ALA A 333 -23.76 42.58 -35.36
C ALA A 333 -24.73 41.40 -35.65
N LEU A 334 -24.48 40.20 -35.10
CA LEU A 334 -25.22 38.98 -35.47
C LEU A 334 -26.11 38.38 -34.37
N ILE A 335 -26.03 38.85 -33.12
CA ILE A 335 -26.79 38.27 -31.98
C ILE A 335 -27.91 39.24 -31.50
N SER A 336 -28.42 40.08 -32.41
CA SER A 336 -29.68 40.81 -32.22
C SER A 336 -30.94 39.91 -32.24
N ARG A 337 -30.80 38.58 -32.10
CA ARG A 337 -31.96 37.67 -32.03
C ARG A 337 -31.72 36.55 -31.02
N GLN A 338 -32.50 36.62 -29.95
CA GLN A 338 -32.90 35.57 -28.99
C GLN A 338 -32.19 35.51 -27.63
N SER A 339 -32.81 36.22 -26.66
CA SER A 339 -33.32 35.69 -25.38
C SER A 339 -32.38 34.89 -24.45
N LYS A 340 -31.98 35.48 -23.30
CA LYS A 340 -32.70 35.34 -22.01
C LYS A 340 -32.03 36.21 -20.93
N GLN A 341 -32.79 37.16 -20.36
CA GLN A 341 -32.38 37.96 -19.20
C GLN A 341 -32.20 37.06 -17.97
N VAL A 342 -31.00 37.02 -17.41
CA VAL A 342 -30.84 36.68 -15.99
C VAL A 342 -31.34 37.88 -15.20
N SER A 343 -32.38 37.69 -14.39
CA SER A 343 -32.98 38.77 -13.59
C SER A 343 -31.95 39.39 -12.67
N GLU A 344 -31.66 40.69 -12.86
CA GLU A 344 -30.76 41.48 -12.01
C GLU A 344 -31.17 41.44 -10.53
N GLN A 345 -32.47 41.26 -10.25
CA GLN A 345 -33.00 41.09 -8.89
C GLN A 345 -32.48 39.81 -8.22
N THR A 346 -32.29 38.74 -8.98
CA THR A 346 -31.72 37.47 -8.48
C THR A 346 -30.24 37.64 -8.13
N LEU A 347 -29.49 38.43 -8.90
CA LEU A 347 -28.09 38.73 -8.63
C LEU A 347 -27.93 39.63 -7.40
N TYR A 348 -28.81 40.63 -7.25
CA TYR A 348 -28.85 41.50 -6.07
C TYR A 348 -29.12 40.70 -4.78
N ASN A 349 -30.13 39.81 -4.81
CA ASN A 349 -30.46 38.97 -3.65
C ASN A 349 -29.34 37.99 -3.28
N LYS A 350 -28.60 37.47 -4.27
CA LYS A 350 -27.46 36.57 -4.05
C LYS A 350 -26.30 37.29 -3.34
N LEU A 351 -25.98 38.51 -3.75
CA LEU A 351 -24.93 39.33 -3.12
C LEU A 351 -25.28 39.74 -1.68
N LEU A 352 -26.56 39.98 -1.38
CA LEU A 352 -27.02 40.24 -0.01
C LEU A 352 -26.90 39.00 0.89
N ALA A 353 -27.24 37.82 0.38
CA ALA A 353 -27.07 36.56 1.12
C ALA A 353 -25.60 36.25 1.42
N GLU A 354 -24.70 36.58 0.48
CA GLU A 354 -23.27 36.38 0.62
C GLU A 354 -22.65 37.33 1.66
N LEU A 355 -23.12 38.58 1.74
CA LEU A 355 -22.76 39.50 2.83
C LEU A 355 -23.22 38.99 4.21
N ALA A 356 -24.45 38.48 4.32
CA ALA A 356 -24.97 37.92 5.57
C ALA A 356 -24.20 36.67 6.01
N SER A 357 -23.77 35.84 5.06
CA SER A 357 -22.90 34.69 5.34
C SER A 357 -21.53 35.13 5.86
N LEU A 358 -20.96 36.21 5.33
CA LEU A 358 -19.68 36.76 5.79
C LEU A 358 -19.76 37.27 7.24
N ASP A 359 -20.86 37.95 7.58
CA ASP A 359 -21.12 38.45 8.94
C ASP A 359 -21.27 37.30 9.95
N ASN A 360 -21.93 36.20 9.54
CA ASN A 360 -22.04 34.99 10.37
C ASN A 360 -20.69 34.29 10.57
N GLN A 361 -19.86 34.17 9.52
CA GLN A 361 -18.55 33.53 9.62
C GLN A 361 -17.56 34.29 10.52
N LEU A 362 -17.62 35.63 10.53
CA LEU A 362 -16.85 36.44 11.48
C LEU A 362 -17.36 36.22 12.92
N SER A 363 -18.68 36.21 13.11
CA SER A 363 -19.30 36.02 14.44
C SER A 363 -19.05 34.63 15.03
N GLU A 364 -18.91 33.62 14.16
CA GLU A 364 -18.54 32.24 14.51
C GLU A 364 -17.02 32.04 14.68
N GLY A 365 -16.21 33.09 14.47
CA GLY A 365 -14.74 33.04 14.58
C GLY A 365 -14.05 32.22 13.48
N LYS A 366 -14.75 31.93 12.37
CA LYS A 366 -14.24 31.15 11.23
C LYS A 366 -13.48 32.00 10.21
N LEU A 367 -13.54 33.33 10.34
CA LEU A 367 -12.92 34.29 9.44
C LEU A 367 -12.22 35.36 10.29
N ASP A 368 -10.98 35.72 9.93
CA ASP A 368 -10.26 36.80 10.61
C ASP A 368 -10.77 38.19 10.17
N GLN A 369 -10.54 39.20 11.02
CA GLN A 369 -11.08 40.55 10.83
C GLN A 369 -10.54 41.24 9.56
N GLU A 370 -9.31 40.94 9.15
CA GLU A 370 -8.67 41.57 8.00
C GLU A 370 -9.25 41.02 6.69
N THR A 371 -9.37 39.69 6.59
CA THR A 371 -10.02 39.00 5.46
C THR A 371 -11.49 39.39 5.34
N TYR A 372 -12.23 39.44 6.46
CA TYR A 372 -13.62 39.92 6.50
C TYR A 372 -13.76 41.34 5.92
N ASN A 373 -12.91 42.27 6.35
CA ASN A 373 -13.00 43.66 5.90
C ASN A 373 -12.75 43.81 4.39
N LYS A 374 -11.79 43.04 3.85
CA LYS A 374 -11.45 43.06 2.42
C LYS A 374 -12.56 42.49 1.55
N GLU A 375 -13.10 41.33 1.91
CA GLU A 375 -14.15 40.65 1.14
C GLU A 375 -15.48 41.41 1.21
N ARG A 376 -15.81 41.97 2.38
CA ARG A 376 -17.00 42.80 2.57
C ARG A 376 -16.95 44.09 1.76
N ALA A 377 -15.78 44.70 1.61
CA ALA A 377 -15.60 45.90 0.79
C ALA A 377 -15.86 45.62 -0.69
N ALA A 378 -15.32 44.51 -1.22
CA ALA A 378 -15.52 44.12 -2.62
C ALA A 378 -16.99 43.79 -2.96
N LEU A 379 -17.68 43.09 -2.05
CA LEU A 379 -19.12 42.78 -2.22
C LEU A 379 -19.99 44.05 -2.16
N LYS A 380 -19.67 45.00 -1.27
CA LYS A 380 -20.37 46.29 -1.19
C LYS A 380 -20.15 47.14 -2.44
N GLU A 381 -18.93 47.18 -2.97
CA GLU A 381 -18.62 47.92 -4.20
C GLU A 381 -19.41 47.36 -5.39
N THR A 382 -19.51 46.03 -5.47
CA THR A 382 -20.32 45.32 -6.49
C THR A 382 -21.80 45.65 -6.36
N LEU A 383 -22.36 45.68 -5.15
CA LEU A 383 -23.75 46.09 -4.88
C LEU A 383 -24.02 47.56 -5.26
N ILE A 384 -23.08 48.46 -4.98
CA ILE A 384 -23.20 49.88 -5.33
C ILE A 384 -23.21 50.06 -6.85
N ASN A 385 -22.34 49.36 -7.57
CA ASN A 385 -22.30 49.42 -9.02
C ASN A 385 -23.58 48.84 -9.65
N LEU A 386 -24.12 47.76 -9.07
CA LEU A 386 -25.38 47.16 -9.50
C LEU A 386 -26.57 48.11 -9.26
N LYS A 387 -26.62 48.81 -8.13
CA LYS A 387 -27.67 49.81 -7.83
C LYS A 387 -27.57 51.07 -8.71
N LYS A 388 -26.34 51.51 -9.05
CA LYS A 388 -26.11 52.62 -10.00
C LYS A 388 -26.61 52.28 -11.42
N LEU A 389 -26.47 51.02 -11.83
CA LEU A 389 -27.02 50.52 -13.09
C LEU A 389 -28.56 50.52 -13.06
N GLN A 390 -29.19 50.12 -11.95
CA GLN A 390 -30.65 50.19 -11.77
C GLN A 390 -31.19 51.63 -11.82
N SER A 391 -30.52 52.60 -11.17
CA SER A 391 -30.97 54.00 -11.18
C SER A 391 -30.85 54.68 -12.54
N LYS A 392 -29.91 54.24 -13.38
CA LYS A 392 -29.79 54.73 -14.77
C LYS A 392 -30.86 54.11 -15.68
N SER A 393 -31.28 52.88 -15.40
CA SER A 393 -32.31 52.18 -16.16
C SER A 393 -33.74 52.63 -15.83
N SER A 394 -34.00 53.25 -14.67
CA SER A 394 -35.34 53.75 -14.29
C SER A 394 -35.57 55.23 -14.61
N ALA A 395 -34.54 55.93 -15.10
CA ALA A 395 -34.57 57.36 -15.45
C ALA A 395 -34.58 57.61 -16.97
N ALA A 396 -34.55 56.54 -17.76
CA ALA A 396 -34.81 56.50 -19.20
C ALA A 396 -36.16 55.84 -19.42
#